data_AF-A0A0C5VST1-F1
#
_entry.id   AF-A0A0C5VST1-F1
#
_cell.length_a   1.000
_cell.length_b   1.000
_cell.length_c   1.000
_cell.angle_alpha   90.00
_cell.angle_beta   90.00
_cell.angle_gamma   90.00
#
_symmetry.space_group_name_H-M   'P 1'
#
loop_
_entity.id
_entity.type
_entity.pdbx_description
1 polymer ?
#
loop_
_entity_poly.entity_id
_entity_poly.type
_entity_poly.pdbx_seq_one_letter_code
_entity_poly.pdbx_strand_id
1 'polypeptide(L)' 'MYCWSSGGAEYARNSALEFGIESCFTGFLPKPEIAIDDLQFNQWRNLLQVHPNQCDGNTIETYKEKIVEQQSKT' A
#
# COMPACT_ATOMS: atom_id res chain seq x y z
N MET A 1 -5.74 3.10 7.38
CA MET A 1 -4.91 2.21 6.53
C MET A 1 -5.29 0.77 6.80
N TYR A 2 -5.55 -0.02 5.75
CA TYR A 2 -5.73 -1.47 5.89
C TYR A 2 -4.41 -2.18 5.58
N CYS A 3 -3.93 -3.02 6.48
CA CYS A 3 -2.78 -3.87 6.22
C CYS A 3 -3.23 -5.15 5.51
N TRP A 4 -2.66 -5.42 4.34
CA TRP A 4 -2.86 -6.68 3.64
C TRP A 4 -1.80 -7.69 4.07
N SER A 5 -2.20 -8.83 4.64
CA SER A 5 -1.25 -9.85 5.10
C SER A 5 -1.71 -11.28 4.79
N SER A 6 -0.76 -12.16 4.52
CA SER A 6 -0.96 -13.61 4.52
C SER A 6 -0.80 -14.23 5.93
N GLY A 7 -0.22 -13.48 6.87
CA GLY A 7 -0.02 -13.89 8.27
C GLY A 7 -1.22 -13.65 9.18
N GLY A 8 -2.36 -13.18 8.65
CA GLY A 8 -3.57 -12.93 9.43
C GLY A 8 -3.61 -11.57 10.16
N ALA A 9 -4.71 -11.36 10.89
CA ALA A 9 -5.05 -10.08 11.51
C ALA A 9 -4.09 -9.68 12.64
N GLU A 10 -3.70 -10.63 13.50
CA GLU A 10 -2.79 -10.37 14.61
C GLU A 10 -1.41 -9.95 14.12
N TYR A 11 -0.84 -10.68 13.15
CA TYR A 11 0.42 -10.33 12.51
C TYR A 11 0.35 -8.91 11.90
N ALA A 12 -0.72 -8.60 11.17
CA ALA A 12 -0.89 -7.31 10.51
C ALA A 12 -0.95 -6.13 11.51
N ARG A 13 -1.63 -6.33 12.65
CA ARG A 13 -1.69 -5.32 13.73
C ARG A 13 -0.32 -5.16 14.42
N ASN A 14 0.35 -6.28 14.70
CA ASN A 14 1.66 -6.27 15.35
C ASN A 14 2.72 -5.56 14.48
N SER A 15 2.71 -5.76 13.16
CA SER A 15 3.57 -4.99 12.26
C SER A 15 3.30 -3.48 12.32
N ALA A 16 2.02 -3.07 12.35
CA ALA A 16 1.69 -1.64 12.46
C ALA A 16 2.20 -1.03 13.79
N LEU A 17 2.13 -1.79 14.88
CA LEU A 17 2.69 -1.41 16.18
C LEU A 17 4.23 -1.31 16.12
N GLU A 18 4.89 -2.33 15.58
CA GLU A 18 6.36 -2.41 15.46
C GLU A 18 6.95 -1.21 14.70
N PHE A 19 6.28 -0.78 13.63
CA PHE A 19 6.71 0.38 12.84
C PHE A 19 6.16 1.72 13.33
N GLY A 20 5.47 1.76 14.49
CA GLY A 20 4.97 3.00 15.09
C GLY A 20 3.83 3.68 14.32
N ILE A 21 3.12 2.94 13.46
CA ILE A 21 2.01 3.43 12.62
C ILE A 21 0.65 2.86 13.06
N GLU A 22 0.55 2.39 14.30
CA GLU A 22 -0.68 1.83 14.86
C GLU A 22 -1.85 2.82 14.78
N SER A 23 -1.60 4.11 15.00
CA SER A 23 -2.64 5.16 14.88
C SER A 23 -3.24 5.27 13.47
N CYS A 24 -2.53 4.79 12.45
CA CYS A 24 -3.00 4.72 11.08
C CYS A 24 -3.73 3.40 10.78
N PHE A 25 -3.62 2.37 11.63
CA PHE A 25 -4.21 1.05 11.40
C PHE A 25 -5.74 1.09 11.54
N THR A 26 -6.44 0.80 10.46
CA THR A 26 -7.90 0.72 10.41
C THR A 26 -8.38 -0.73 10.51
N GLY A 27 -7.62 -1.66 9.94
CA GLY A 27 -8.00 -3.08 9.93
C GLY A 27 -7.08 -3.93 9.07
N PHE A 28 -7.46 -5.20 8.96
CA PHE A 28 -6.76 -6.22 8.19
C PHE A 28 -7.57 -6.64 6.98
N LEU A 29 -6.87 -6.93 5.88
CA LEU A 29 -7.41 -7.63 4.72
C LEU A 29 -6.50 -8.83 4.39
N PRO A 30 -7.05 -10.02 4.11
CA PRO A 30 -6.22 -11.15 3.69
C PRO A 30 -5.66 -10.90 2.29
N LYS A 31 -4.38 -11.22 2.07
CA LYS A 31 -3.83 -11.26 0.71
C LYS A 31 -4.50 -12.42 -0.05
N PRO A 32 -5.12 -12.16 -1.21
CA PRO A 32 -5.74 -13.24 -1.97
C PRO A 32 -4.67 -14.16 -2.55
N GLU A 33 -5.01 -15.44 -2.69
CA GLU A 33 -4.19 -16.42 -3.41
C GLU A 33 -4.24 -16.19 -4.94
N ILE A 34 -5.36 -15.64 -5.43
CA ILE A 34 -5.59 -15.35 -6.85
C ILE A 34 -6.26 -13.98 -6.98
N ALA A 35 -5.69 -13.10 -7.79
CA ALA A 35 -6.32 -11.85 -8.24
C ALA A 35 -6.65 -11.97 -9.74
N ILE A 36 -7.91 -11.77 -10.10
CA ILE A 36 -8.38 -11.76 -11.49
C ILE A 36 -8.94 -10.37 -11.76
N ASP A 37 -8.27 -9.63 -12.63
CA ASP A 37 -8.59 -8.26 -13.02
C ASP A 37 -8.07 -8.05 -14.45
N ASP A 38 -8.70 -7.17 -15.23
CA ASP A 38 -8.24 -6.85 -16.60
C ASP A 38 -6.98 -5.98 -16.60
N LEU A 39 -6.66 -5.37 -15.44
CA LEU A 39 -5.48 -4.56 -15.23
C LEU A 39 -4.63 -5.11 -14.07
N GLN A 40 -3.31 -5.06 -14.22
CA GLN A 40 -2.40 -5.29 -13.10
C GLN A 40 -2.59 -4.19 -12.05
N PHE A 41 -2.33 -4.46 -10.76
CA PHE A 41 -2.50 -3.46 -9.70
C PHE A 41 -1.75 -2.15 -9.97
N ASN A 42 -0.54 -2.19 -10.54
CA ASN A 42 0.23 -1.00 -10.89
C ASN A 42 -0.35 -0.18 -12.06
N GLN A 43 -1.38 -0.67 -12.74
CA GLN A 43 -2.09 0.01 -13.81
C GLN A 43 -3.41 0.63 -13.34
N TRP A 44 -3.80 0.44 -12.07
CA TRP A 44 -5.00 1.04 -11.53
C TRP A 44 -4.83 2.57 -11.43
N ARG A 45 -5.74 3.32 -12.03
CA ARG A 45 -5.67 4.79 -12.24
C ARG A 45 -5.23 5.61 -11.01
N ASN A 46 -5.61 5.20 -9.81
CA ASN A 46 -5.37 5.96 -8.57
C ASN A 46 -4.52 5.19 -7.55
N LEU A 47 -3.89 4.08 -7.93
CA LEU A 47 -3.07 3.27 -7.01
C LEU A 47 -1.58 3.46 -7.29
N LEU A 48 -0.88 4.13 -6.38
CA LEU A 48 0.58 4.13 -6.38
C LEU A 48 1.10 2.90 -5.60
N GLN A 49 1.67 1.93 -6.31
CA GLN A 49 2.35 0.79 -5.69
C GLN A 49 3.80 1.16 -5.36
N VAL A 50 4.16 1.14 -4.07
CA VAL A 50 5.51 1.49 -3.59
C VAL A 50 6.13 0.33 -2.82
N HIS A 51 7.36 -0.04 -3.16
CA HIS A 51 8.12 -1.00 -2.35
C HIS A 51 8.78 -0.28 -1.16
N PRO A 52 8.80 -0.85 0.06
CA PRO A 52 9.38 -0.18 1.24
C PRO A 52 10.82 0.33 1.05
N ASN A 53 11.69 -0.43 0.37
CA ASN A 53 13.06 0.01 0.07
C ASN A 53 13.15 1.23 -0.86
N GLN A 54 12.06 1.65 -1.50
CA GLN A 54 11.99 2.84 -2.33
C GLN A 54 11.44 4.05 -1.57
N CYS A 55 11.08 3.89 -0.30
CA CYS A 55 10.49 4.95 0.50
C CYS A 55 11.51 5.95 1.04
N ASP A 56 12.78 5.55 1.15
CA ASP A 56 13.83 6.42 1.71
C ASP A 56 13.93 7.76 0.95
N GLY A 57 14.08 8.85 1.69
CA GLY A 57 14.11 10.21 1.16
C GLY A 57 12.81 10.77 0.55
N ASN A 58 11.69 10.02 0.58
CA ASN A 58 10.41 10.52 0.07
C ASN A 58 9.63 11.29 1.14
N THR A 59 8.86 12.29 0.71
CA THR A 59 7.92 13.05 1.55
C THR A 59 6.49 12.82 1.08
N ILE A 60 5.52 13.35 1.83
CA ILE A 60 4.11 13.31 1.41
C ILE A 60 3.93 14.03 0.06
N GLU A 61 4.63 15.14 -0.15
CA GLU A 61 4.60 15.92 -1.38
C GLU A 61 5.14 15.11 -2.56
N THR A 62 6.26 14.41 -2.39
CA THR A 62 6.82 13.58 -3.47
C THR A 62 5.88 12.43 -3.85
N TYR A 63 5.14 11.85 -2.89
CA TYR A 63 4.12 10.85 -3.20
C TYR A 63 2.88 11.43 -3.91
N LYS A 64 2.44 12.64 -3.54
CA LYS A 64 1.34 13.33 -4.23
C LYS A 64 1.68 13.59 -5.70
N GLU A 65 2.90 14.05 -5.97
CA GLU A 65 3.40 14.28 -7.32
C GLU A 65 3.43 12.98 -8.15
N LYS A 66 3.92 11.88 -7.56
CA LYS A 66 3.95 10.55 -8.21
C LYS A 66 2.56 10.04 -8.59
N ILE A 67 1.55 10.27 -7.74
CA ILE A 67 0.16 9.89 -8.04
C ILE A 67 -0.37 10.67 -9.25
N VAL A 68 -0.13 11.99 -9.31
CA VAL A 68 -0.53 12.83 -10.44
C VAL A 68 0.17 12.42 -11.73
N GLU A 69 1.46 12.08 -11.65
CA GLU A 69 2.23 11.59 -12.80
C GLU A 69 1.67 10.27 -13.33
N GLN A 70 1.29 9.34 -12.45
CA GLN A 70 0.70 8.05 -12.82
C GLN A 70 -0.68 8.20 -13.47
N GLN A 71 -1.51 9.12 -12.96
CA GLN A 71 -2.81 9.45 -13.57
C GLN A 71 -2.68 10.01 -14.99
N SER A 72 -1.58 10.69 -15.30
CA SER A 72 -1.32 11.29 -16.62
C SER A 72 -0.81 10.28 -17.65
N LYS A 73 -0.38 9.09 -17.21
CA LYS A 73 0.16 8.01 -18.07
C LYS A 73 -0.90 6.99 -18.50
N THR A 74 -2.10 7.05 -17.93
CA THR A 74 -3.20 6.08 -18.13
C THR A 74 -4.33 6.73 -18.92
#